data_AF-A0A1X7GRZ4-F1
#
_entry.id   AF-A0A1X7GRZ4-F1
#
_cell.length_a   1.000
_cell.length_b   1.000
_cell.length_c   1.000
_cell.angle_alpha   90.00
_cell.angle_beta   90.00
_cell.angle_gamma   90.00
#
_symmetry.space_group_name_H-M   'P 1'
#
loop_
_entity.id
_entity.type
_entity.pdbx_description
1 polymer ?
#
loop_
_entity_poly.entity_id
_entity_poly.type
_entity_poly.pdbx_seq_one_letter_code
_entity_poly.pdbx_strand_id
1 'polypeptide(L)' 'MQQAHLSALEQKHAGLEAMIAAENQRPHPDDTLVARLKKEKLRVKEVIAGM' A
#
# COMPACT_ATOMS: atom_id res chain seq x y z
N MET A 1 21.19 -2.12 10.36
CA MET A 1 20.65 -2.03 8.99
C MET A 1 19.20 -2.53 8.85
N GLN A 2 18.62 -3.27 9.80
CA GLN A 2 17.21 -3.70 9.72
C GLN A 2 16.18 -2.55 9.70
N GLN A 3 16.45 -1.44 10.41
CA GLN A 3 15.53 -0.29 10.45
C GLN A 3 15.32 0.39 9.09
N ALA A 4 16.32 0.40 8.21
CA ALA A 4 16.19 0.98 6.88
C ALA A 4 15.24 0.17 5.98
N HIS A 5 15.24 -1.16 6.14
CA HIS A 5 14.36 -2.04 5.38
C HIS A 5 12.89 -1.93 5.84
N LEU A 6 12.66 -1.89 7.15
CA LEU A 6 11.33 -1.62 7.73
C LEU A 6 10.80 -0.26 7.30
N SER A 7 11.62 0.79 7.39
CA SER A 7 11.21 2.14 6.99
C SER A 7 10.84 2.23 5.50
N ALA A 8 11.57 1.53 4.62
CA ALA A 8 11.25 1.46 3.20
C ALA A 8 9.92 0.73 2.94
N LEU A 9 9.64 -0.36 3.68
CA LEU A 9 8.38 -1.10 3.59
C LEU A 9 7.19 -0.26 4.11
N GLU A 10 7.37 0.45 5.23
CA GLU A 10 6.37 1.37 5.77
C GLU A 10 6.08 2.52 4.82
N GLN A 11 7.11 3.13 4.22
CA GLN A 11 6.94 4.16 3.20
C GLN A 11 6.17 3.64 1.99
N LYS A 12 6.47 2.43 1.52
CA LYS A 12 5.72 1.79 0.43
C LYS A 12 4.27 1.53 0.81
N HIS A 13 4.01 1.06 2.03
CA HIS A 13 2.66 0.85 2.55
C HIS A 13 1.86 2.16 2.62
N ALA A 14 2.48 3.24 3.13
CA ALA A 14 1.87 4.56 3.20
C ALA A 14 1.57 5.15 1.80
N GLY A 15 2.48 4.95 0.83
CA GLY A 15 2.26 5.35 -0.56
C GLY A 15 1.07 4.63 -1.21
N LEU A 16 0.93 3.32 -0.98
CA LEU A 16 -0.19 2.53 -1.49
C LEU A 16 -1.53 2.96 -0.85
N GLU A 17 -1.54 3.27 0.44
CA GLU A 17 -2.69 3.86 1.14
C GLU A 17 -3.13 5.19 0.52
N ALA A 18 -2.17 6.09 0.28
CA ALA A 18 -2.46 7.39 -0.32
C ALA A 18 -3.05 7.25 -1.74
N MET A 19 -2.51 6.33 -2.55
CA MET A 19 -3.04 6.03 -3.88
C MET A 19 -4.47 5.48 -3.84
N ILE A 20 -4.77 4.57 -2.90
CA ILE A 20 -6.12 4.04 -2.70
C ILE A 20 -7.09 5.15 -2.28
N ALA A 21 -6.67 6.01 -1.34
CA ALA A 21 -7.50 7.12 -0.86
C ALA A 21 -7.79 8.12 -1.99
N ALA A 22 -6.76 8.49 -2.77
CA ALA A 22 -6.89 9.37 -3.91
C ALA A 22 -7.84 8.80 -4.98
N GLU A 23 -7.73 7.50 -5.30
CA GLU A 23 -8.60 6.86 -6.28
C GLU A 23 -10.06 6.78 -5.80
N ASN A 24 -10.29 6.45 -4.53
CA ASN A 24 -11.65 6.42 -3.94
C ASN A 24 -12.30 7.81 -3.86
N GLN A 25 -11.52 8.90 -3.83
CA GLN A 25 -12.04 10.26 -3.85
C GLN A 25 -12.46 10.73 -5.25
N ARG A 26 -12.14 9.97 -6.30
CA ARG A 26 -12.52 10.32 -7.66
C ARG A 26 -14.03 10.10 -7.86
N PRO A 27 -14.71 10.96 -8.66
CA PRO A 27 -16.12 10.76 -9.00
C PRO A 27 -16.42 9.42 -9.69
N HIS A 28 -15.42 8.87 -10.39
CA HIS A 28 -15.45 7.55 -11.01
C HIS A 28 -14.18 6.79 -10.61
N PRO A 29 -14.20 6.07 -9.48
CA PRO A 29 -13.05 5.29 -9.04
C PRO A 29 -12.84 4.09 -9.96
N ASP A 30 -11.59 3.79 -10.29
CA ASP A 30 -11.23 2.52 -10.91
C ASP A 30 -11.14 1.41 -9.83
N ASP A 31 -12.24 0.68 -9.66
CA ASP A 31 -12.33 -0.42 -8.69
C ASP A 31 -11.29 -1.52 -8.93
N THR A 32 -10.87 -1.73 -10.19
CA THR A 32 -9.83 -2.73 -10.51
C THR A 32 -8.47 -2.25 -10.02
N LEU A 33 -8.16 -0.97 -10.22
CA LEU A 33 -6.95 -0.35 -9.69
C LEU A 33 -6.96 -0.36 -8.15
N VAL A 34 -8.05 0.04 -7.52
CA VAL A 34 -8.21 0.01 -6.06
C VAL A 34 -8.01 -1.41 -5.51
N ALA A 35 -8.60 -2.43 -6.14
CA ALA A 35 -8.43 -3.82 -5.73
C ALA A 35 -6.98 -4.30 -5.87
N ARG A 36 -6.28 -3.89 -6.93
CA ARG A 36 -4.84 -4.18 -7.13
C ARG A 36 -3.98 -3.53 -6.06
N LEU A 37 -4.19 -2.23 -5.81
CA LEU A 37 -3.46 -1.48 -4.78
C LEU A 37 -3.68 -2.06 -3.38
N LYS A 38 -4.92 -2.46 -3.05
CA LYS A 38 -5.24 -3.14 -1.78
C LYS A 38 -4.50 -4.48 -1.63
N LYS A 39 -4.40 -5.28 -2.71
CA LYS A 39 -3.62 -6.53 -2.70
C LYS A 39 -2.13 -6.28 -2.50
N GLU A 40 -1.57 -5.26 -3.16
CA GLU A 40 -0.16 -4.89 -2.95
C GLU A 40 0.10 -4.40 -1.53
N LYS A 41 -0.81 -3.60 -0.97
CA LYS A 41 -0.75 -3.15 0.43
C LYS A 41 -0.76 -4.34 1.38
N LEU A 42 -1.61 -5.34 1.14
CA LEU A 42 -1.68 -6.55 1.95
C LEU A 42 -0.36 -7.33 1.91
N ARG A 43 0.24 -7.52 0.73
CA ARG A 43 1.55 -8.18 0.60
C ARG A 43 2.65 -7.45 1.37
N VAL A 44 2.70 -6.12 1.28
CA VAL A 44 3.70 -5.32 2.02
C VAL A 44 3.48 -5.48 3.53
N LYS A 45 2.22 -5.48 3.98
CA LYS A 45 1.88 -5.73 5.39
C LYS A 45 2.29 -7.12 5.85
N GLU A 46 2.09 -8.16 5.02
CA GLU A 46 2.52 -9.54 5.33
C GLU A 46 4.05 -9.65 5.43
N VAL A 47 4.79 -8.95 4.55
CA VAL A 47 6.26 -8.90 4.65
C VAL A 47 6.70 -8.20 5.93
N ILE A 48 6.06 -7.08 6.31
CA ILE A 48 6.36 -6.39 7.57
C ILE A 48 6.04 -7.29 8.79
N ALA A 49 4.92 -8.01 8.74
CA ALA A 49 4.46 -8.86 9.85
C ALA A 49 5.21 -10.20 9.95
N GLY A 50 5.76 -10.69 8.84
CA GLY A 50 6.55 -11.92 8.76
C GLY A 50 8.05 -11.73 8.99
N MET A 51 8.50 -10.50 9.21
CA MET A 51 9.86 -10.16 9.69
C MET A 51 9.93 -10.19 11.21
#